data_AF-A0AAF0JBF4-F1
#
_entry.id   AF-A0AAF0JBF4-F1
#
_cell.length_a   1.000
_cell.length_b   1.000
_cell.length_c   1.000
_cell.angle_alpha   90.00
_cell.angle_beta   90.00
_cell.angle_gamma   90.00
#
_symmetry.space_group_name_H-M   'P 1'
#
loop_
_entity.id
_entity.type
_entity.pdbx_description
1 polymer ?
#
loop_
_entity_poly.entity_id
_entity_poly.type
_entity_poly.pdbx_seq_one_letter_code
_entity_poly.pdbx_strand_id
1 'polypeptide(L)'
;MARDPYDAFVQDIQSSFSAARSLSDVFQRDGSTRAELASTLTTLRQDIAEVRQTVRVVEQSGPARFGLAPSELERRKAFVATSERELARLERVFDRPAAYKDDASEPATSLAWEQEQQQLLLSNQDQALNQIGTSLHTLRSQAQLIGTEADEHAVMLQDLDANVDHAQNRLQAAVHRMDKFVTRTDARLGGWCVWILIAVLFLLLLFVFLL
;
A
#
# COMPACT_ATOMS: atom_id res chain seq x y z
N MET A 1 24.74 -1.92 6.85
CA MET A 1 23.56 -1.09 7.14
C MET A 1 22.48 -1.47 6.16
N ALA A 2 21.31 -1.89 6.62
CA ALA A 2 20.19 -2.19 5.73
C ALA A 2 19.79 -0.90 5.01
N ARG A 3 19.77 -0.92 3.67
CA ARG A 3 19.36 0.20 2.83
C ARG A 3 17.86 0.37 3.03
N ASP A 4 17.39 1.59 3.30
CA ASP A 4 15.96 1.83 3.47
C ASP A 4 15.26 1.50 2.15
N PRO A 5 14.24 0.61 2.13
CA PRO A 5 13.49 0.33 0.92
C PRO A 5 12.88 1.58 0.28
N TYR A 6 12.63 2.64 1.06
CA TYR A 6 12.17 3.93 0.55
C TYR A 6 13.12 4.54 -0.49
N ASP A 7 14.43 4.41 -0.32
CA ASP A 7 15.41 4.98 -1.24
C ASP A 7 15.35 4.31 -2.62
N ALA A 8 15.03 3.01 -2.66
CA ALA A 8 14.84 2.28 -3.91
C ALA A 8 13.59 2.80 -4.65
N PHE A 9 12.46 2.96 -3.95
CA PHE A 9 11.24 3.53 -4.55
C PHE A 9 11.45 4.93 -5.11
N VAL A 10 12.24 5.77 -4.42
CA VAL A 10 12.58 7.11 -4.92
C VAL A 10 13.35 7.03 -6.23
N GLN A 11 14.32 6.12 -6.34
CA GLN A 11 15.09 5.93 -7.56
C GLN A 11 14.22 5.42 -8.71
N ASP A 12 13.35 4.46 -8.44
CA ASP A 12 12.45 3.88 -9.44
C ASP A 12 11.49 4.94 -9.98
N ILE A 13 10.83 5.71 -9.11
CA ILE A 13 9.94 6.81 -9.51
C ILE A 13 10.68 7.85 -10.36
N GLN A 14 11.90 8.23 -9.99
CA GLN A 14 12.71 9.17 -10.77
C GLN A 14 13.05 8.62 -12.15
N SER A 15 13.38 7.33 -12.24
CA SER A 15 13.67 6.66 -13.51
C SER A 15 12.43 6.65 -14.42
N SER A 16 11.26 6.30 -13.87
CA SER A 16 9.97 6.31 -14.58
C SER A 16 9.58 7.71 -15.04
N PHE A 17 9.82 8.76 -14.24
CA PHE A 17 9.62 10.14 -14.68
C PHE A 17 10.55 10.54 -15.83
N SER A 18 11.80 10.10 -15.82
CA SER A 18 12.74 10.38 -16.91
C SER A 18 12.30 9.71 -18.22
N ALA A 19 11.82 8.47 -18.15
CA ALA A 19 11.25 7.74 -19.28
C ALA A 19 9.94 8.37 -19.78
N ALA A 20 9.04 8.75 -18.88
CA ALA A 20 7.80 9.44 -19.23
C ALA A 20 8.07 10.79 -19.93
N ARG A 21 9.12 11.52 -19.53
CA ARG A 21 9.53 12.77 -20.19
C ARG A 21 10.09 12.52 -21.60
N SER A 22 10.91 11.51 -21.78
CA SER A 22 11.41 11.17 -23.13
C SER A 22 10.28 10.71 -24.04
N LEU A 23 9.38 9.87 -23.54
CA LEU A 23 8.20 9.42 -24.27
C LEU A 23 7.25 10.58 -24.57
N SER A 24 7.08 11.53 -23.66
CA SER A 24 6.32 12.78 -23.87
C SER A 24 6.89 13.62 -25.01
N ASP A 25 8.21 13.79 -25.11
CA ASP A 25 8.83 14.58 -26.18
C ASP A 25 8.65 13.90 -27.55
N VAL A 26 8.78 12.57 -27.60
CA VAL A 26 8.54 11.79 -28.82
C VAL A 26 7.05 11.80 -29.19
N PHE A 27 6.15 11.60 -28.23
CA PHE A 27 4.70 11.65 -28.42
C PHE A 27 4.22 12.98 -29.02
N GLN A 28 4.80 14.10 -28.58
CA GLN A 28 4.47 15.42 -29.15
C GLN A 28 4.91 15.58 -30.61
N ARG A 29 5.87 14.78 -31.08
CA ARG A 29 6.36 14.78 -32.46
C ARG A 29 5.65 13.73 -33.33
N ASP A 30 5.42 12.54 -32.77
CA ASP A 30 4.83 11.39 -33.44
C ASP A 30 3.98 10.59 -32.44
N GLY A 31 2.68 10.42 -32.75
CA GLY A 31 1.69 9.83 -31.84
C GLY A 31 1.91 8.34 -31.53
N SER A 32 2.93 7.71 -32.12
CA SER A 32 3.29 6.30 -31.99
C SER A 32 3.57 5.86 -30.54
N THR A 33 4.11 6.75 -29.69
CA THR A 33 4.49 6.45 -28.31
C THR A 33 3.39 6.74 -27.28
N ARG A 34 2.19 7.13 -27.72
CA ARG A 34 1.07 7.49 -26.82
C ARG A 34 0.70 6.36 -25.86
N ALA A 35 0.62 5.12 -26.36
CA ALA A 35 0.25 3.96 -25.55
C ALA A 35 1.30 3.64 -24.47
N GLU A 36 2.58 3.76 -24.82
CA GLU A 36 3.70 3.53 -23.91
C GLU A 36 3.77 4.60 -22.82
N LEU A 37 3.53 5.86 -23.20
CA LEU A 37 3.41 6.98 -22.27
C LEU A 37 2.21 6.79 -21.33
N ALA A 38 1.05 6.39 -21.84
CA ALA A 38 -0.15 6.14 -21.03
C ALA A 38 0.07 5.03 -20.00
N SER A 39 0.71 3.93 -20.41
CA SER A 39 1.09 2.83 -19.52
C SER A 39 2.04 3.34 -18.42
N THR A 40 3.09 4.06 -18.81
CA THR A 40 4.09 4.60 -17.87
C THR A 40 3.46 5.58 -16.87
N LEU A 41 2.53 6.46 -17.30
CA LEU A 41 1.81 7.37 -16.41
C LEU A 41 0.89 6.63 -15.44
N THR A 42 0.26 5.55 -15.88
CA THR A 42 -0.58 4.69 -15.03
C THR A 42 0.25 4.03 -13.93
N THR A 43 1.41 3.46 -14.28
CA THR A 43 2.36 2.90 -13.31
C THR A 43 2.85 3.95 -12.32
N LEU A 44 3.30 5.11 -12.81
CA LEU A 44 3.73 6.22 -11.95
C LEU A 44 2.65 6.66 -10.96
N ARG A 45 1.39 6.72 -11.40
CA ARG A 45 0.25 7.06 -10.55
C ARG A 45 0.08 6.06 -9.42
N GLN A 46 0.21 4.76 -9.71
CA GLN A 46 0.14 3.71 -8.70
C GLN A 46 1.31 3.82 -7.71
N ASP A 47 2.55 3.90 -8.21
CA ASP A 47 3.76 3.95 -7.37
C ASP A 47 3.73 5.15 -6.41
N ILE A 48 3.33 6.33 -6.91
CA ILE A 48 3.21 7.54 -6.08
C ILE A 48 2.10 7.37 -5.03
N ALA A 49 0.97 6.73 -5.38
CA ALA A 49 -0.11 6.49 -4.45
C ALA A 49 0.31 5.55 -3.30
N GLU A 50 1.09 4.52 -3.60
CA GLU A 50 1.67 3.60 -2.61
C GLU A 50 2.65 4.33 -1.68
N VAL A 51 3.61 5.08 -2.23
CA VAL A 51 4.57 5.85 -1.42
C VAL A 51 3.85 6.88 -0.54
N ARG A 52 2.84 7.58 -1.06
CA ARG A 52 2.02 8.50 -0.27
C ARG A 52 1.33 7.79 0.89
N GLN A 53 0.85 6.57 0.70
CA GLN A 53 0.20 5.80 1.77
C GLN A 53 1.20 5.41 2.85
N THR A 54 2.41 4.96 2.48
CA THR A 54 3.46 4.62 3.46
C THR A 54 3.85 5.84 4.30
N VAL A 55 4.03 7.01 3.68
CA VAL A 55 4.31 8.27 4.37
C VAL A 55 3.20 8.62 5.37
N ARG A 56 1.93 8.40 4.97
CA ARG A 56 0.77 8.64 5.84
C ARG A 56 0.75 7.74 7.07
N VAL A 57 1.10 6.47 6.91
CA VAL A 57 1.21 5.51 8.02
C VAL A 57 2.31 5.91 9.00
N VAL A 58 3.47 6.33 8.49
CA VAL A 58 4.60 6.82 9.30
C VAL A 58 4.22 8.11 10.05
N GLU A 59 3.49 9.02 9.40
CA GLU A 59 3.00 10.26 10.02
C GLU A 59 2.02 9.98 11.17
N GLN A 60 1.04 9.10 10.96
CA GLN A 60 0.03 8.75 11.98
C GLN A 60 0.60 7.97 13.17
N SER A 61 1.51 7.05 12.88
CA SER A 61 2.10 6.17 13.90
C SER A 61 3.28 6.82 14.64
N GLY A 62 3.83 7.90 14.09
CA GLY A 62 4.97 8.64 14.62
C GLY A 62 6.31 8.15 14.05
N PRO A 63 7.16 9.05 13.50
CA PRO A 63 8.39 8.66 12.80
C PRO A 63 9.42 7.99 13.72
N ALA A 64 9.44 8.34 15.01
CA ALA A 64 10.35 7.74 15.99
C ALA A 64 10.14 6.22 16.16
N ARG A 65 8.92 5.70 15.95
CA ARG A 65 8.63 4.25 16.04
C ARG A 65 9.32 3.44 14.94
N PHE A 66 9.66 4.09 13.83
CA PHE A 66 10.37 3.49 12.70
C PHE A 66 11.84 3.91 12.63
N GLY A 67 12.37 4.56 13.67
CA GLY A 67 13.73 5.08 13.69
C GLY A 67 13.98 6.25 12.72
N LEU A 68 12.92 6.93 12.27
CA LEU A 68 13.00 8.04 11.33
C LEU A 68 13.08 9.38 12.07
N ALA A 69 13.96 10.26 11.59
CA ALA A 69 14.00 11.64 12.06
C ALA A 69 12.75 12.41 11.56
N PRO A 70 12.19 13.36 12.34
CA PRO A 70 11.08 14.18 11.88
C PRO A 70 11.39 14.95 10.58
N SER A 71 12.64 15.37 10.41
CA SER A 71 13.11 16.02 9.18
C SER A 71 13.13 15.09 7.97
N GLU A 72 13.33 13.78 8.19
CA GLU A 72 13.24 12.78 7.12
C GLU A 72 11.79 12.60 6.67
N LEU A 73 10.83 12.50 7.60
CA LEU A 73 9.41 12.43 7.25
C LEU A 73 8.96 13.64 6.40
N GLU A 74 9.41 14.85 6.76
CA GLU A 74 9.12 16.05 5.98
C GLU A 74 9.77 16.02 4.57
N ARG A 75 10.97 15.46 4.42
CA ARG A 75 11.57 15.21 3.09
C ARG A 75 10.71 14.28 2.26
N ARG A 76 10.18 13.19 2.86
CA ARG A 76 9.32 12.24 2.14
C ARG A 76 8.01 12.87 1.69
N LYS A 77 7.39 13.69 2.55
CA LYS A 77 6.18 14.47 2.22
C LYS A 77 6.44 15.45 1.08
N ALA A 78 7.56 16.16 1.12
CA ALA A 78 7.95 17.09 0.06
C ALA A 78 8.21 16.38 -1.28
N PHE A 79 8.81 15.19 -1.25
CA PHE A 79 9.01 14.36 -2.45
C PHE A 79 7.66 13.94 -3.07
N VAL A 80 6.74 13.36 -2.28
CA VAL A 80 5.40 12.97 -2.75
C VAL A 80 4.67 14.16 -3.38
N ALA A 81 4.63 15.30 -2.69
CA ALA A 81 3.96 16.50 -3.21
C ALA A 81 4.57 17.02 -4.51
N THR A 82 5.90 16.87 -4.68
CA THR A 82 6.57 17.27 -5.92
C THR A 82 6.28 16.30 -7.06
N SER A 83 6.31 14.99 -6.78
CA SER A 83 5.98 13.93 -7.72
C SER A 83 4.53 14.02 -8.21
N GLU A 84 3.57 14.27 -7.32
CA GLU A 84 2.16 14.49 -7.70
C GLU A 84 1.98 15.70 -8.63
N ARG A 85 2.70 16.81 -8.38
CA ARG A 85 2.68 17.99 -9.25
C ARG A 85 3.27 17.71 -10.64
N GLU A 86 4.36 16.97 -10.69
CA GLU A 86 5.01 16.57 -11.95
C GLU A 86 4.13 15.60 -12.74
N LEU A 87 3.52 14.62 -12.09
CA LEU A 87 2.56 13.70 -12.72
C LEU A 87 1.38 14.48 -13.32
N ALA A 88 0.77 15.38 -12.54
CA ALA A 88 -0.35 16.21 -13.01
C ALA A 88 0.05 17.16 -14.16
N ARG A 89 1.34 17.49 -14.30
CA ARG A 89 1.85 18.25 -15.46
C ARG A 89 1.94 17.37 -16.70
N LEU A 90 2.46 16.15 -16.56
CA LEU A 90 2.59 15.20 -17.67
C LEU A 90 1.21 14.73 -18.16
N GLU A 91 0.29 14.44 -17.25
CA GLU A 91 -1.11 14.10 -17.58
C GLU A 91 -1.79 15.23 -18.36
N ARG A 92 -1.61 16.50 -17.96
CA ARG A 92 -2.14 17.64 -18.72
C ARG A 92 -1.58 17.77 -20.14
N VAL A 93 -0.33 17.39 -20.35
CA VAL A 93 0.30 17.39 -21.68
C VAL A 93 -0.25 16.24 -22.52
N PHE A 94 -0.45 15.07 -21.90
CA PHE A 94 -1.02 13.88 -22.53
C PHE A 94 -2.49 14.05 -22.91
N ASP A 95 -3.29 14.67 -22.04
CA ASP A 95 -4.72 14.91 -22.24
C ASP A 95 -5.02 16.10 -23.13
N ARG A 96 -4.02 16.93 -23.47
CA ARG A 96 -4.24 18.06 -24.37
C ARG A 96 -4.57 17.50 -25.76
N PRO A 97 -5.82 17.63 -26.26
CA PRO A 97 -6.08 17.31 -27.65
C PRO A 97 -5.15 18.18 -28.49
N ALA A 98 -4.56 17.63 -29.54
CA ALA A 98 -3.68 18.36 -30.45
C ALA A 98 -4.40 19.65 -30.88
N ALA A 99 -4.06 20.77 -30.23
CA ALA A 99 -4.76 22.01 -30.43
C ALA A 99 -4.40 22.48 -31.84
N TYR A 100 -5.41 22.42 -32.72
CA TYR A 100 -5.42 23.05 -34.02
C TYR A 100 -4.88 24.48 -33.86
N LYS A 101 -3.74 24.76 -34.49
CA LYS A 101 -3.23 26.12 -34.62
C LYS A 101 -4.20 26.84 -35.54
N ASP A 102 -5.09 27.62 -34.94
CA ASP A 102 -5.98 28.54 -35.63
C ASP A 102 -5.13 29.71 -36.16
N ASP A 103 -4.58 29.55 -37.36
CA ASP A 103 -3.92 30.62 -38.10
C ASP A 103 -4.95 31.18 -39.08
N ALA A 104 -5.67 32.21 -38.62
CA ALA A 104 -6.70 32.88 -39.36
C ALA A 104 -6.09 33.70 -40.51
N SER A 105 -6.16 33.20 -41.76
CA SER A 105 -6.24 33.98 -43.01
C SER A 105 -6.41 33.06 -44.25
N GLU A 106 -7.53 33.21 -44.97
CA GLU A 106 -7.82 32.91 -46.41
C GLU A 106 -9.08 32.04 -46.65
N PRO A 107 -10.13 32.55 -47.33
CA PRO A 107 -11.36 31.80 -47.63
C PRO A 107 -11.35 31.22 -49.07
N ALA A 108 -11.63 29.92 -49.18
CA ALA A 108 -12.19 29.15 -50.32
C ALA A 108 -11.47 27.83 -50.61
N THR A 109 -10.15 27.73 -50.39
CA THR A 109 -9.41 26.45 -50.42
C THR A 109 -9.64 25.62 -49.14
N SER A 110 -10.24 26.26 -48.12
CA SER A 110 -10.42 25.74 -46.77
C SER A 110 -11.47 24.63 -46.64
N LEU A 111 -12.59 24.67 -47.38
CA LEU A 111 -13.70 23.73 -47.13
C LEU A 111 -13.41 22.27 -47.53
N ALA A 112 -12.77 22.04 -48.67
CA ALA A 112 -12.39 20.69 -49.10
C ALA A 112 -11.26 20.13 -48.22
N TRP A 113 -10.32 20.98 -47.85
CA TRP A 113 -9.21 20.65 -46.95
C TRP A 113 -9.69 20.40 -45.51
N GLU A 114 -10.69 21.15 -45.03
CA GLU A 114 -11.36 20.96 -43.74
C GLU A 114 -12.10 19.63 -43.68
N GLN A 115 -12.78 19.23 -44.75
CA GLN A 115 -13.44 17.92 -44.82
C GLN A 115 -12.45 16.76 -44.78
N GLU A 116 -11.33 16.87 -45.50
CA GLU A 116 -10.29 15.86 -45.51
C GLU A 116 -9.57 15.78 -44.14
N GLN A 117 -9.36 16.94 -43.49
CA GLN A 117 -8.86 16.98 -42.12
C GLN A 117 -9.85 16.41 -41.10
N GLN A 118 -11.15 16.67 -41.25
CA GLN A 118 -12.17 16.09 -40.37
C GLN A 118 -12.21 14.57 -40.47
N GLN A 119 -12.01 13.99 -41.67
CA GLN A 119 -11.93 12.54 -41.84
C GLN A 119 -10.68 11.94 -41.19
N LEU A 120 -9.54 12.63 -41.27
CA LEU A 120 -8.32 12.23 -40.55
C LEU A 120 -8.49 12.36 -39.03
N LEU A 121 -9.22 13.36 -38.55
CA LEU A 121 -9.52 13.52 -37.12
C LEU A 121 -10.47 12.43 -36.61
N LEU A 122 -11.48 12.08 -37.40
CA LEU A 122 -12.43 11.00 -37.10
C LEU A 122 -11.73 9.63 -37.10
N SER A 123 -10.84 9.35 -38.06
CA SER A 123 -10.10 8.09 -38.09
C SER A 123 -9.13 7.94 -36.91
N ASN A 124 -8.48 9.04 -36.51
CA ASN A 124 -7.63 9.07 -35.32
C ASN A 124 -8.44 8.86 -34.03
N GLN A 125 -9.66 9.41 -33.94
CA GLN A 125 -10.56 9.16 -32.81
C GLN A 125 -11.08 7.72 -32.76
N ASP A 126 -11.41 7.13 -33.91
CA ASP A 126 -11.90 5.75 -33.97
C ASP A 126 -10.79 4.76 -33.56
N GLN A 127 -9.54 5.04 -33.96
CA GLN A 127 -8.37 4.31 -33.50
C GLN A 127 -8.14 4.49 -31.98
N ALA A 128 -8.38 5.68 -31.43
CA ALA A 128 -8.32 5.92 -30.00
C ALA A 128 -9.42 5.17 -29.22
N LEU A 129 -10.65 5.12 -29.74
CA LEU A 129 -11.76 4.38 -29.13
C LEU A 129 -11.52 2.86 -29.15
N ASN A 130 -10.94 2.32 -30.23
CA ASN A 130 -10.59 0.90 -30.31
C ASN A 130 -9.48 0.54 -29.29
N GLN A 131 -8.53 1.45 -29.08
CA GLN A 131 -7.48 1.28 -28.08
C GLN A 131 -8.02 1.38 -26.65
N ILE A 132 -8.94 2.32 -26.38
CA ILE A 132 -9.69 2.36 -25.11
C ILE A 132 -10.49 1.07 -24.91
N GLY A 133 -11.10 0.52 -25.95
CA GLY A 133 -11.79 -0.77 -25.91
C GLY A 133 -10.86 -1.91 -25.49
N THR A 134 -9.61 -1.89 -25.97
CA THR A 134 -8.59 -2.89 -25.61
C THR A 134 -8.08 -2.69 -24.16
N SER A 135 -7.90 -1.45 -23.72
CA SER A 135 -7.57 -1.11 -22.33
C SER A 135 -8.71 -1.46 -21.36
N LEU A 136 -9.97 -1.25 -21.76
CA LEU A 136 -11.14 -1.66 -20.99
C LEU A 136 -11.25 -3.19 -20.92
N HIS A 137 -10.95 -3.89 -22.00
CA HIS A 137 -10.92 -5.35 -22.02
C HIS A 137 -9.87 -5.90 -21.06
N THR A 138 -8.65 -5.33 -21.07
CA THR A 138 -7.57 -5.72 -20.17
C THR A 138 -7.89 -5.37 -18.71
N LEU A 139 -8.39 -4.18 -18.41
CA LEU A 139 -8.88 -3.82 -17.07
C LEU A 139 -9.99 -4.75 -16.59
N ARG A 140 -10.92 -5.14 -17.48
CA ARG A 140 -11.97 -6.09 -17.14
C ARG A 140 -11.42 -7.48 -16.83
N SER A 141 -10.43 -7.96 -17.58
CA SER A 141 -9.75 -9.23 -17.28
C SER A 141 -8.98 -9.17 -15.97
N GLN A 142 -8.35 -8.04 -15.63
CA GLN A 142 -7.65 -7.85 -14.36
C GLN A 142 -8.63 -7.78 -13.19
N ALA A 143 -9.77 -7.09 -13.35
CA ALA A 143 -10.84 -7.07 -12.36
C ALA A 143 -11.45 -8.46 -12.12
N GLN A 144 -11.54 -9.30 -13.15
CA GLN A 144 -11.95 -10.70 -13.01
C GLN A 144 -10.91 -11.52 -12.23
N LEU A 145 -9.62 -11.35 -12.53
CA LEU A 145 -8.54 -12.05 -11.82
C LEU A 145 -8.50 -11.65 -10.33
N ILE A 146 -8.64 -10.35 -10.04
CA ILE A 146 -8.75 -9.83 -8.67
C ILE A 146 -10.00 -10.40 -7.98
N GLY A 147 -11.11 -10.53 -8.70
CA GLY A 147 -12.33 -11.13 -8.17
C GLY A 147 -12.17 -12.59 -7.77
N THR A 148 -11.48 -13.39 -8.59
CA THR A 148 -11.19 -14.80 -8.27
C THR A 148 -10.19 -14.94 -7.14
N GLU A 149 -9.14 -14.11 -7.11
CA GLU A 149 -8.13 -14.15 -6.05
C GLU A 149 -8.70 -13.67 -4.71
N ALA A 150 -9.62 -12.69 -4.73
CA ALA A 150 -10.35 -12.29 -3.53
C ALA A 150 -11.26 -13.41 -2.97
N ASP A 151 -11.85 -14.23 -3.83
CA ASP A 151 -12.67 -15.38 -3.43
C ASP A 151 -11.78 -16.50 -2.85
N GLU A 152 -10.62 -16.77 -3.46
CA GLU A 152 -9.60 -17.67 -2.91
C GLU A 152 -9.06 -17.17 -1.56
N HIS A 153 -8.84 -15.85 -1.43
CA HIS A 153 -8.43 -15.23 -0.17
C HIS A 153 -9.52 -15.34 0.90
N ALA A 154 -10.81 -15.27 0.56
CA ALA A 154 -11.90 -15.50 1.50
C ALA A 154 -11.87 -16.94 2.05
N VAL A 155 -11.58 -17.93 1.20
CA VAL A 155 -11.40 -19.33 1.63
C VAL A 155 -10.16 -19.49 2.52
N MET A 156 -9.03 -18.87 2.17
CA MET A 156 -7.82 -18.91 3.00
C MET A 156 -8.00 -18.21 4.35
N LEU A 157 -8.77 -17.11 4.41
CA LEU A 157 -9.12 -16.45 5.66
C LEU A 157 -9.99 -17.33 6.55
N GLN A 158 -10.86 -18.16 5.96
CA GLN A 158 -11.66 -19.12 6.72
C GLN A 158 -10.80 -20.24 7.34
N ASP A 159 -9.75 -20.71 6.63
CA ASP A 159 -8.78 -21.66 7.18
C ASP A 159 -7.89 -21.01 8.27
N LEU A 160 -7.51 -19.75 8.08
CA LEU A 160 -6.81 -18.97 9.11
C LEU A 160 -7.67 -18.83 10.37
N ASP A 161 -8.96 -18.54 10.23
CA ASP A 161 -9.92 -18.43 11.35
C ASP A 161 -10.03 -19.76 12.12
N ALA A 162 -10.16 -20.88 11.40
CA ALA A 162 -10.16 -22.22 12.01
C ALA A 162 -8.84 -22.50 12.77
N ASN A 163 -7.70 -22.12 12.20
CA ASN A 163 -6.40 -22.27 12.87
C ASN A 163 -6.27 -21.36 14.11
N VAL A 164 -6.83 -20.14 14.06
CA VAL A 164 -6.91 -19.22 15.21
C VAL A 164 -7.80 -19.82 16.30
N ASP A 165 -8.95 -20.39 15.97
CA ASP A 165 -9.83 -21.09 16.93
C ASP A 165 -9.13 -22.27 17.61
N HIS A 166 -8.37 -23.06 16.84
CA HIS A 166 -7.56 -24.14 17.40
C HIS A 166 -6.46 -23.62 18.33
N ALA A 167 -5.77 -22.53 17.95
CA ALA A 167 -4.78 -21.89 18.79
C ALA A 167 -5.40 -21.35 20.09
N GLN A 168 -6.58 -20.71 20.01
CA GLN A 168 -7.33 -20.19 21.15
C GLN A 168 -7.72 -21.31 22.12
N ASN A 169 -8.25 -22.42 21.61
CA ASN A 169 -8.62 -23.58 22.44
C ASN A 169 -7.40 -24.20 23.15
N ARG A 170 -6.26 -24.31 22.45
CA ARG A 170 -5.00 -24.80 23.06
C ARG A 170 -4.48 -23.83 24.12
N LEU A 171 -4.54 -22.53 23.85
CA LEU A 171 -4.15 -21.49 24.79
C LEU A 171 -5.04 -21.51 26.04
N GLN A 172 -6.36 -21.61 25.89
CA GLN A 172 -7.30 -21.72 27.00
C GLN A 172 -7.05 -22.98 27.85
N ALA A 173 -6.77 -24.12 27.20
CA ALA A 173 -6.40 -25.33 27.91
C ALA A 173 -5.07 -25.19 28.67
N ALA A 174 -4.09 -24.45 28.12
CA ALA A 174 -2.83 -24.16 28.79
C ALA A 174 -3.05 -23.25 30.01
N VAL A 175 -3.85 -22.19 29.87
CA VAL A 175 -4.23 -21.29 30.97
C VAL A 175 -4.95 -22.06 32.08
N HIS A 176 -5.90 -22.94 31.74
CA HIS A 176 -6.61 -23.73 32.74
C HIS A 176 -5.68 -24.69 33.50
N ARG A 177 -4.69 -25.28 32.82
CA ARG A 177 -3.65 -26.06 33.51
C ARG A 177 -2.82 -25.18 34.43
N MET A 178 -2.44 -23.99 33.98
CA MET A 178 -1.67 -23.03 34.78
C MET A 178 -2.43 -22.63 36.05
N ASP A 179 -3.71 -22.32 35.94
CA ASP A 179 -4.59 -22.01 37.08
C ASP A 179 -4.68 -23.19 38.07
N LYS A 180 -4.80 -24.42 37.55
CA LYS A 180 -4.75 -25.64 38.36
C LYS A 180 -3.40 -25.87 39.04
N PHE A 181 -2.30 -25.47 38.42
CA PHE A 181 -0.96 -25.55 39.04
C PHE A 181 -0.79 -24.50 40.13
N VAL A 182 -1.24 -23.26 39.90
CA VAL A 182 -1.20 -22.18 40.87
C VAL A 182 -2.00 -22.56 42.12
N THR A 183 -3.26 -22.96 41.94
CA THR A 183 -4.14 -23.35 43.06
C THR A 183 -3.61 -24.57 43.85
N ARG A 184 -3.03 -25.57 43.18
CA ARG A 184 -2.41 -26.73 43.85
C ARG A 184 -1.16 -26.37 44.64
N THR A 185 -0.38 -25.41 44.16
CA THR A 185 0.85 -24.95 44.83
C THR A 185 0.47 -24.13 46.07
N ASP A 186 -0.51 -23.23 45.94
CA ASP A 186 -0.94 -22.34 47.03
C ASP A 186 -1.58 -23.11 48.20
N ALA A 187 -2.47 -24.08 47.91
CA ALA A 187 -3.15 -24.84 48.96
C ALA A 187 -2.22 -25.76 49.77
N ARG A 188 -1.19 -26.34 49.14
CA ARG A 188 -0.26 -27.27 49.82
C ARG A 188 0.81 -26.54 50.63
N LEU A 189 1.35 -25.44 50.11
CA LEU A 189 2.38 -24.69 50.83
C LEU A 189 1.80 -23.81 51.93
N GLY A 190 0.67 -23.14 51.70
CA GLY A 190 0.04 -22.26 52.70
C GLY A 190 -0.47 -23.02 53.92
N GLY A 191 -1.19 -24.13 53.72
CA GLY A 191 -1.79 -24.89 54.81
C GLY A 191 -0.76 -25.57 55.73
N TRP A 192 0.29 -26.17 55.16
CA TRP A 192 1.35 -26.79 55.95
C TRP A 192 2.23 -25.78 56.68
N CYS A 193 2.52 -24.64 56.06
CA CYS A 193 3.31 -23.58 56.69
C CYS A 193 2.65 -23.06 57.97
N VAL A 194 1.33 -22.83 57.94
CA VAL A 194 0.58 -22.39 59.13
C VAL A 194 0.64 -23.41 60.25
N TRP A 195 0.42 -24.70 59.95
CA TRP A 195 0.48 -25.76 60.96
C TRP A 195 1.89 -25.95 61.55
N ILE A 196 2.93 -25.88 60.70
CA ILE A 196 4.33 -25.95 61.14
C ILE A 196 4.66 -24.75 62.06
N LEU A 197 4.22 -23.55 61.70
CA LEU A 197 4.47 -22.34 62.49
C LEU A 197 3.79 -22.41 63.86
N ILE A 198 2.57 -22.94 63.94
CA ILE A 198 1.85 -23.18 65.20
C ILE A 198 2.59 -24.21 66.08
N ALA A 199 3.05 -25.32 65.50
CA ALA A 199 3.77 -26.36 66.24
C ALA A 199 5.09 -25.83 66.84
N VAL A 200 5.84 -25.05 66.05
CA VAL A 200 7.07 -24.39 66.51
C VAL A 200 6.78 -23.41 67.65
N LEU A 201 5.73 -22.60 67.54
CA LEU A 201 5.32 -21.68 68.60
C LEU A 201 4.97 -22.41 69.90
N PHE A 202 4.23 -23.51 69.82
CA PHE A 202 3.87 -24.34 70.98
C PHE A 202 5.09 -24.94 71.67
N LEU A 203 6.04 -25.44 70.89
CA LEU A 203 7.29 -26.02 71.39
C LEU A 203 8.13 -24.96 72.11
N LEU A 204 8.20 -23.75 71.55
CA LEU A 204 8.85 -22.60 72.20
C LEU A 204 8.18 -22.25 73.55
N LEU A 205 6.86 -22.24 73.61
CA LEU A 205 6.11 -21.95 74.83
C LEU A 205 6.38 -23.01 75.91
N LEU A 206 6.33 -24.29 75.54
CA LEU A 206 6.64 -25.39 76.45
C LEU A 206 8.08 -25.32 76.96
N PHE A 207 9.04 -25.00 76.09
CA PHE A 207 10.44 -24.82 76.47
C PHE A 207 10.60 -23.71 77.50
N VAL A 208 9.95 -22.56 77.30
CA VAL A 208 9.96 -21.43 78.24
C VAL A 208 9.28 -21.77 79.57
N PHE A 209 8.22 -22.59 79.56
CA PHE A 209 7.53 -22.99 80.79
C PHE A 209 8.31 -24.03 81.61
N LEU A 210 9.08 -24.88 80.94
CA LEU A 210 9.84 -25.96 81.56
C LEU A 210 11.22 -25.49 82.07
N LEU A 211 11.76 -24.41 81.50
CA LEU A 211 12.99 -23.72 81.93
C LEU A 211 12.69 -22.75 83.09
#